data_AF-A0A8J2TF44-F1
#
_entry.id   AF-A0A8J2TF44-F1
#
_cell.length_a   1.000
_cell.length_b   1.000
_cell.length_c   1.000
_cell.angle_alpha   90.00
_cell.angle_beta   90.00
_cell.angle_gamma   90.00
#
_symmetry.space_group_name_H-M   'P 1'
#
loop_
_entity.id
_entity.type
_entity.pdbx_description
1 polymer ?
#
loop_
_entity_poly.entity_id
_entity_poly.type
_entity_poly.pdbx_seq_one_letter_code
_entity_poly.pdbx_strand_id
1 'polypeptide(L)'
;MMTLKINKWDSFRIALIAVAISGVAVVLGNEFLSNKNEQKTAISVNFPETIPIANWQPVSSSAKKAKNEDQSDPGQLYQYQNGQEKLKIEAWYQLYTDSNASRLLMVYEGIPPATILPKTKYIKDIGHYYLFDYQDQAYLSACLPPKGATSVTQQQYVNNRYRYGWSIPRSFFWLIGQQDLFESRCLWTVISMPVDSYASADATDKAFEKLEKAWFSWFDWWQKNPFP
;
A
#
# COMPACT_ATOMS: atom_id res chain seq x y z
N MET A 1 53.01 -15.16 -38.21
CA MET A 1 51.88 -15.70 -37.42
C MET A 1 52.14 -15.33 -35.96
N MET A 2 51.53 -14.24 -35.47
CA MET A 2 51.85 -13.66 -34.16
C MET A 2 50.87 -14.22 -33.13
N THR A 3 51.33 -15.15 -32.31
CA THR A 3 50.52 -15.74 -31.23
C THR A 3 50.48 -14.76 -30.05
N LEU A 4 49.32 -14.12 -29.86
CA LEU A 4 49.04 -13.31 -28.67
C LEU A 4 49.12 -14.17 -27.41
N LYS A 5 50.12 -13.92 -26.56
CA LYS A 5 50.22 -14.52 -25.22
C LYS A 5 49.23 -13.82 -24.30
N ILE A 6 48.02 -14.38 -24.21
CA ILE A 6 46.99 -13.90 -23.29
C ILE A 6 47.42 -14.28 -21.88
N ASN A 7 47.68 -13.29 -21.02
CA ASN A 7 47.92 -13.50 -19.59
C ASN A 7 46.63 -14.02 -18.93
N LYS A 8 46.73 -14.82 -17.86
CA LYS A 8 45.60 -15.22 -17.00
C LYS A 8 44.66 -14.06 -16.65
N TRP A 9 45.20 -12.85 -16.46
CA TRP A 9 44.42 -11.64 -16.23
C TRP A 9 43.59 -11.18 -17.44
N ASP A 10 44.17 -11.26 -18.64
CA ASP A 10 43.49 -10.92 -19.87
C ASP A 10 42.40 -11.96 -20.19
N SER A 11 42.66 -13.24 -19.96
CA SER A 11 41.63 -14.30 -20.07
C SER A 11 40.48 -14.09 -19.10
N PHE A 12 40.76 -13.69 -17.85
CA PHE A 12 39.73 -13.39 -16.86
C PHE A 12 38.89 -12.18 -17.25
N ARG A 13 39.54 -11.10 -17.74
CA ARG A 13 38.84 -9.91 -18.26
C ARG A 13 37.96 -10.24 -19.46
N ILE A 14 38.47 -11.01 -20.42
CA ILE A 14 37.70 -11.44 -21.60
C ILE A 14 36.49 -12.28 -21.16
N ALA A 15 36.65 -13.18 -20.20
CA ALA A 15 35.54 -13.97 -19.66
C ALA A 15 34.46 -13.09 -19.02
N LEU A 16 34.84 -12.09 -18.20
CA LEU A 16 33.88 -11.15 -17.61
C LEU A 16 33.13 -10.32 -18.67
N ILE A 17 33.84 -9.85 -19.69
CA ILE A 17 33.23 -9.09 -20.80
C ILE A 17 32.27 -9.98 -21.59
N ALA A 18 32.65 -11.22 -21.88
CA ALA A 18 31.79 -12.18 -22.59
C ALA A 18 30.51 -12.47 -21.80
N VAL A 19 30.59 -12.64 -20.48
CA VAL A 19 29.42 -12.81 -19.60
C VAL A 19 28.53 -11.56 -19.63
N ALA A 20 29.11 -10.37 -19.53
CA ALA A 20 28.34 -9.12 -19.57
C ALA A 20 27.61 -8.92 -20.91
N ILE A 21 28.30 -9.12 -22.03
CA ILE A 21 27.71 -8.98 -23.37
C ILE A 21 26.62 -10.03 -23.58
N SER A 22 26.86 -11.28 -23.17
CA SER A 22 25.87 -12.35 -23.27
C SER A 22 24.61 -12.04 -22.46
N GLY A 23 24.77 -11.52 -21.24
CA GLY A 23 23.66 -11.07 -20.40
C GLY A 23 22.84 -9.97 -21.06
N VAL A 24 23.49 -8.95 -21.61
CA VAL A 24 22.80 -7.87 -22.33
C VAL A 24 22.09 -8.40 -23.58
N ALA A 25 22.72 -9.27 -24.36
CA ALA A 25 22.12 -9.84 -25.56
C ALA A 25 20.88 -10.72 -25.24
N VAL A 26 20.92 -11.48 -24.14
CA VAL A 26 19.77 -12.26 -23.65
C VAL A 26 18.63 -11.34 -23.23
N VAL A 27 18.90 -10.27 -22.48
CA VAL A 27 17.87 -9.31 -22.05
C VAL A 27 17.23 -8.61 -23.24
N LEU A 28 18.05 -8.08 -24.16
CA LEU A 28 17.55 -7.41 -25.37
C LEU A 28 16.79 -8.38 -26.28
N GLY A 29 17.30 -9.61 -26.45
CA GLY A 29 16.60 -10.66 -27.20
C GLY A 29 15.25 -11.00 -26.59
N ASN A 30 15.18 -11.08 -25.25
CA ASN A 30 13.92 -11.33 -24.55
C ASN A 30 12.93 -10.18 -24.70
N GLU A 31 13.38 -8.91 -24.72
CA GLU A 31 12.54 -7.74 -25.01
C GLU A 31 12.02 -7.74 -26.45
N PHE A 32 12.88 -8.01 -27.45
CA PHE A 32 12.48 -8.08 -28.86
C PHE A 32 11.52 -9.25 -29.17
N LEU A 33 11.68 -10.39 -28.48
CA LEU A 33 10.82 -11.56 -28.64
C LEU A 33 9.57 -11.49 -27.77
N SER A 34 9.63 -10.81 -26.62
CA SER A 34 8.47 -10.53 -25.78
C SER A 34 7.62 -9.48 -26.47
N ASN A 35 6.64 -9.95 -27.23
CA ASN A 35 5.54 -9.13 -27.72
C ASN A 35 4.59 -8.76 -26.56
N LYS A 36 5.15 -8.19 -25.49
CA LYS A 36 4.40 -7.63 -24.36
C LYS A 36 3.78 -6.35 -24.87
N ASN A 37 2.62 -6.48 -25.48
CA ASN A 37 1.67 -5.37 -25.53
C ASN A 37 1.59 -4.83 -24.10
N GLU A 38 1.89 -3.54 -23.91
CA GLU A 38 1.59 -2.80 -22.69
C GLU A 38 0.05 -2.70 -22.51
N GLN A 39 -0.63 -3.84 -22.48
CA GLN A 39 -1.90 -3.88 -21.78
C GLN A 39 -1.54 -3.61 -20.34
N LYS A 40 -2.03 -2.48 -19.81
CA LYS A 40 -2.25 -2.27 -18.38
C LYS A 40 -3.03 -3.48 -17.89
N THR A 41 -2.31 -4.54 -17.53
CA THR A 41 -2.92 -5.74 -16.95
C THR A 41 -3.46 -5.24 -15.63
N ALA A 42 -4.78 -5.07 -15.55
CA ALA A 42 -5.44 -4.64 -14.33
C ALA A 42 -4.96 -5.55 -13.21
N ILE A 43 -4.30 -4.98 -12.20
CA ILE A 43 -3.75 -5.76 -11.10
C ILE A 43 -4.95 -6.40 -10.39
N SER A 44 -5.06 -7.73 -10.48
CA SER A 44 -6.11 -8.47 -9.78
C SER A 44 -5.65 -8.69 -8.34
N VAL A 45 -6.23 -7.92 -7.42
CA VAL A 45 -6.01 -8.08 -5.98
C VAL A 45 -7.20 -8.83 -5.40
N ASN A 46 -6.93 -10.01 -4.84
CA ASN A 46 -7.95 -10.79 -4.15
C ASN A 46 -8.06 -10.31 -2.70
N PHE A 47 -9.05 -9.46 -2.44
CA PHE A 47 -9.41 -9.09 -1.09
C PHE A 47 -10.15 -10.25 -0.39
N PRO A 48 -9.85 -10.54 0.88
CA PRO A 48 -10.61 -11.50 1.65
C PRO A 48 -12.07 -11.05 1.79
N GLU A 49 -13.01 -11.99 1.83
CA GLU A 49 -14.41 -11.66 2.07
C GLU A 49 -14.63 -11.09 3.48
N THR A 50 -13.84 -11.55 4.46
CA THR A 50 -13.97 -11.12 5.86
C THR A 50 -12.60 -10.97 6.53
N ILE A 51 -12.42 -9.91 7.30
CA ILE A 51 -11.25 -9.70 8.17
C ILE A 51 -11.76 -9.56 9.60
N PRO A 52 -11.22 -10.33 10.57
CA PRO A 52 -11.66 -10.24 11.95
C PRO A 52 -11.23 -8.90 12.57
N ILE A 53 -12.18 -8.16 13.12
CA ILE A 53 -11.95 -6.92 13.87
C ILE A 53 -12.45 -7.10 15.30
N ALA A 54 -11.62 -6.78 16.29
CA ALA A 54 -11.94 -7.04 17.68
C ALA A 54 -13.25 -6.34 18.10
N ASN A 55 -14.21 -7.10 18.63
CA ASN A 55 -15.54 -6.66 19.06
C ASN A 55 -16.48 -6.20 17.93
N TRP A 56 -16.20 -6.51 16.67
CA TRP A 56 -17.03 -6.14 15.53
C TRP A 56 -17.43 -7.38 14.74
N GLN A 57 -18.72 -7.51 14.43
CA GLN A 57 -19.25 -8.61 13.63
C GLN A 57 -19.28 -8.19 12.15
N PRO A 58 -18.72 -9.01 11.22
CA PRO A 58 -18.78 -8.71 9.80
C PRO A 58 -20.22 -8.79 9.30
N VAL A 59 -20.63 -7.80 8.51
CA VAL A 59 -21.98 -7.72 7.91
C VAL A 59 -21.92 -8.02 6.43
N SER A 60 -21.04 -7.31 5.70
CA SER A 60 -20.90 -7.48 4.26
C SER A 60 -19.54 -6.99 3.77
N SER A 61 -19.12 -7.50 2.61
CA SER A 61 -17.93 -7.06 1.90
C SER A 61 -18.23 -6.97 0.40
N SER A 62 -17.73 -5.94 -0.27
CA SER A 62 -17.97 -5.72 -1.70
C SER A 62 -16.83 -4.95 -2.36
N ALA A 63 -16.60 -5.21 -3.64
CA ALA A 63 -15.64 -4.46 -4.43
C ALA A 63 -16.07 -2.99 -4.52
N LYS A 64 -15.12 -2.07 -4.29
CA LYS A 64 -15.34 -0.63 -4.34
C LYS A 64 -14.60 -0.04 -5.54
N LYS A 65 -15.29 0.81 -6.30
CA LYS A 65 -14.69 1.63 -7.37
C LYS A 65 -14.45 3.03 -6.84
N ALA A 66 -13.37 3.67 -7.28
CA ALA A 66 -13.08 5.05 -6.94
C ALA A 66 -14.24 5.97 -7.38
N LYS A 67 -14.49 7.04 -6.62
CA LYS A 67 -15.48 8.06 -7.02
C LYS A 67 -15.06 8.80 -8.29
N ASN A 68 -13.76 8.90 -8.54
CA ASN A 68 -13.21 9.43 -9.78
C ASN A 68 -12.98 8.27 -10.77
N GLU A 69 -13.73 8.25 -11.88
CA GLU A 69 -13.77 7.12 -12.84
C GLU A 69 -12.42 6.84 -13.53
N ASP A 70 -11.50 7.81 -13.52
CA ASP A 70 -10.14 7.65 -14.09
C ASP A 70 -9.22 6.78 -13.21
N GLN A 71 -9.62 6.51 -11.96
CA GLN A 71 -8.88 5.65 -11.04
C GLN A 71 -9.38 4.20 -11.11
N SER A 72 -8.46 3.29 -11.45
CA SER A 72 -8.75 1.86 -11.63
C SER A 72 -8.17 0.98 -10.51
N ASP A 73 -7.68 1.60 -9.43
CA ASP A 73 -7.07 0.87 -8.32
C ASP A 73 -8.10 -0.04 -7.63
N PRO A 74 -7.77 -1.33 -7.39
CA PRO A 74 -8.67 -2.26 -6.73
C PRO A 74 -9.02 -1.80 -5.32
N GLY A 75 -10.31 -1.65 -5.04
CA GLY A 75 -10.85 -1.28 -3.74
C GLY A 75 -11.80 -2.33 -3.18
N GLN A 76 -11.89 -2.38 -1.84
CA GLN A 76 -12.86 -3.20 -1.11
C GLN A 76 -13.50 -2.41 0.01
N LEU A 77 -14.82 -2.52 0.13
CA LEU A 77 -15.64 -1.98 1.21
C LEU A 77 -16.05 -3.11 2.14
N TYR A 78 -15.73 -2.98 3.42
CA TYR A 78 -16.17 -3.86 4.50
C TYR A 78 -17.09 -3.11 5.45
N GLN A 79 -18.19 -3.75 5.84
CA GLN A 79 -19.13 -3.23 6.82
C GLN A 79 -19.18 -4.16 8.03
N TYR A 80 -19.13 -3.57 9.21
CA TYR A 80 -19.20 -4.28 10.48
C TYR A 80 -20.22 -3.62 11.42
N GLN A 81 -20.68 -4.40 12.40
CA GLN A 81 -21.64 -3.97 13.40
C GLN A 81 -21.23 -4.44 14.81
N ASN A 82 -21.50 -3.60 15.81
CA ASN A 82 -21.41 -3.95 17.23
C ASN A 82 -22.63 -3.34 17.94
N GLY A 83 -23.65 -4.15 18.20
CA GLY A 83 -24.94 -3.65 18.70
C GLY A 83 -25.57 -2.68 17.68
N GLN A 84 -25.76 -1.41 18.07
CA GLN A 84 -26.29 -0.37 17.18
C GLN A 84 -25.19 0.39 16.41
N GLU A 85 -23.92 0.18 16.77
CA GLU A 85 -22.81 0.90 16.18
C GLU A 85 -22.43 0.26 14.84
N LYS A 86 -22.07 1.11 13.87
CA LYS A 86 -21.65 0.69 12.54
C LYS A 86 -20.22 1.14 12.30
N LEU A 87 -19.42 0.25 11.71
CA LEU A 87 -18.05 0.53 11.32
C LEU A 87 -17.91 0.22 9.83
N LYS A 88 -17.32 1.15 9.10
CA LYS A 88 -17.05 1.01 7.68
C LYS A 88 -15.54 1.05 7.47
N ILE A 89 -14.98 0.05 6.81
CA ILE A 89 -13.57 -0.01 6.42
C ILE A 89 -13.49 -0.03 4.90
N GLU A 90 -12.74 0.88 4.33
CA GLU A 90 -12.51 0.97 2.90
C GLU A 90 -11.02 0.81 2.67
N ALA A 91 -10.66 -0.15 1.82
CA ALA A 91 -9.28 -0.52 1.60
C ALA A 91 -8.99 -0.46 0.11
N TRP A 92 -7.94 0.26 -0.26
CA TRP A 92 -7.55 0.52 -1.63
C TRP A 92 -6.13 0.05 -1.84
N TYR A 93 -5.93 -0.85 -2.79
CA TYR A 93 -4.61 -1.27 -3.18
C TYR A 93 -3.97 -0.19 -4.04
N GLN A 94 -2.84 0.33 -3.60
CA GLN A 94 -2.12 1.43 -4.23
C GLN A 94 -0.72 0.93 -4.63
N LEU A 95 -0.44 0.93 -5.94
CA LEU A 95 0.88 0.64 -6.48
C LEU A 95 1.51 1.94 -7.01
N TYR A 96 2.77 2.21 -6.67
CA TYR A 96 3.49 3.43 -7.09
C TYR A 96 2.82 4.74 -6.66
N THR A 97 2.06 4.72 -5.56
CA THR A 97 1.46 5.91 -4.98
C THR A 97 2.49 6.77 -4.24
N ASP A 98 2.15 8.03 -4.00
CA ASP A 98 2.85 8.89 -3.05
C ASP A 98 2.37 8.69 -1.60
N SER A 99 1.33 7.87 -1.38
CA SER A 99 0.72 7.56 -0.09
C SER A 99 0.31 8.79 0.72
N ASN A 100 0.07 9.93 0.05
CA ASN A 100 -0.41 11.13 0.69
C ASN A 100 -1.90 10.97 1.02
N ALA A 101 -2.21 10.74 2.31
CA ALA A 101 -3.56 10.44 2.74
C ALA A 101 -4.55 11.57 2.40
N SER A 102 -4.15 12.84 2.48
CA SER A 102 -5.01 13.97 2.10
C SER A 102 -5.36 13.97 0.62
N ARG A 103 -4.38 13.67 -0.26
CA ARG A 103 -4.63 13.52 -1.70
C ARG A 103 -5.55 12.33 -1.99
N LEU A 104 -5.33 11.21 -1.32
CA LEU A 104 -6.13 10.00 -1.50
C LEU A 104 -7.58 10.19 -1.04
N LEU A 105 -7.79 10.87 0.11
CA LEU A 105 -9.12 11.25 0.58
C LEU A 105 -9.87 12.11 -0.45
N MET A 106 -9.19 13.04 -1.11
CA MET A 106 -9.79 13.83 -2.18
C MET A 106 -10.17 12.98 -3.39
N VAL A 107 -9.26 12.12 -3.84
CA VAL A 107 -9.43 11.33 -5.08
C VAL A 107 -10.49 10.25 -4.93
N TYR A 108 -10.48 9.52 -3.83
CA TYR A 108 -11.30 8.32 -3.64
C TYR A 108 -12.58 8.59 -2.85
N GLU A 109 -12.52 9.45 -1.84
CA GLU A 109 -13.66 9.79 -1.00
C GLU A 109 -14.32 11.11 -1.37
N GLY A 110 -13.69 11.93 -2.21
CA GLY A 110 -14.20 13.25 -2.59
C GLY A 110 -14.17 14.25 -1.44
N ILE A 111 -13.33 14.01 -0.42
CA ILE A 111 -13.19 14.89 0.76
C ILE A 111 -12.09 15.91 0.48
N PRO A 112 -12.41 17.21 0.29
CA PRO A 112 -11.39 18.19 -0.02
C PRO A 112 -10.47 18.43 1.19
N PRO A 113 -9.14 18.49 1.02
CA PRO A 113 -8.21 18.66 2.16
C PRO A 113 -8.47 19.92 2.99
N ALA A 114 -8.96 20.99 2.36
CA ALA A 114 -9.29 22.25 3.04
C ALA A 114 -10.51 22.17 3.97
N THR A 115 -11.29 21.09 3.90
CA THR A 115 -12.52 20.91 4.70
C THR A 115 -12.31 20.09 5.97
N ILE A 116 -11.09 19.56 6.17
CA ILE A 116 -10.75 18.72 7.31
C ILE A 116 -9.49 19.24 8.01
N LEU A 117 -9.42 19.04 9.33
CA LEU A 117 -8.23 19.34 10.13
C LEU A 117 -7.70 18.04 10.76
N PRO A 118 -6.96 17.21 10.00
CA PRO A 118 -6.53 15.91 10.48
C PRO A 118 -5.52 16.03 11.62
N LYS A 119 -5.86 15.39 12.75
CA LYS A 119 -4.94 15.15 13.86
C LYS A 119 -4.04 13.97 13.48
N THR A 120 -2.75 14.25 13.30
CA THR A 120 -1.77 13.19 13.10
C THR A 120 -1.41 12.56 14.43
N LYS A 121 -1.56 11.25 14.54
CA LYS A 121 -1.08 10.45 15.68
C LYS A 121 0.01 9.48 15.23
N TYR A 122 0.80 9.04 16.20
CA TYR A 122 1.88 8.07 16.01
C TYR A 122 1.84 7.04 17.14
N ILE A 123 1.97 5.78 16.77
CA ILE A 123 2.16 4.68 17.72
C ILE A 123 3.40 3.91 17.30
N LYS A 124 4.27 3.62 18.28
CA LYS A 124 5.47 2.81 18.05
C LYS A 124 5.08 1.45 17.45
N ASP A 125 5.84 0.99 16.47
CA ASP A 125 5.66 -0.29 15.76
C ASP A 125 4.41 -0.38 14.86
N ILE A 126 3.49 0.59 14.92
CA ILE A 126 2.36 0.72 13.98
C ILE A 126 2.66 1.79 12.94
N GLY A 127 3.06 2.99 13.37
CA GLY A 127 3.32 4.13 12.49
C GLY A 127 2.35 5.30 12.68
N HIS A 128 2.24 6.12 11.63
CA HIS A 128 1.41 7.32 11.62
C HIS A 128 0.04 7.05 11.01
N TYR A 129 -0.97 7.73 11.52
CA TYR A 129 -2.33 7.74 10.99
C TYR A 129 -3.01 9.10 11.27
N TYR A 130 -4.02 9.42 10.47
CA TYR A 130 -4.86 10.59 10.65
C TYR A 130 -6.14 10.23 11.38
N LEU A 131 -6.58 11.12 12.26
CA LEU A 131 -7.92 11.16 12.82
C LEU A 131 -8.59 12.49 12.45
N PHE A 132 -9.83 12.45 12.01
CA PHE A 132 -10.60 13.66 11.68
C PHE A 132 -12.09 13.35 11.68
N ASP A 133 -12.90 14.38 11.86
CA ASP A 133 -14.34 14.33 11.65
C ASP A 133 -14.73 15.04 10.34
N TYR A 134 -15.78 14.55 9.70
CA TYR A 134 -16.34 15.14 8.49
C TYR A 134 -17.78 14.65 8.27
N GLN A 135 -18.74 15.57 8.14
CA GLN A 135 -20.16 15.24 7.88
C GLN A 135 -20.73 14.18 8.86
N ASP A 136 -20.67 14.47 10.16
CA ASP A 136 -21.19 13.61 11.25
C ASP A 136 -20.61 12.19 11.24
N GLN A 137 -19.37 12.05 10.77
CA GLN A 137 -18.60 10.82 10.82
C GLN A 137 -17.21 11.10 11.35
N ALA A 138 -16.71 10.19 12.19
CA ALA A 138 -15.30 10.13 12.56
C ALA A 138 -14.58 9.21 11.58
N TYR A 139 -13.33 9.57 11.25
CA TYR A 139 -12.48 8.86 10.31
C TYR A 139 -11.10 8.61 10.89
N LEU A 140 -10.53 7.47 10.50
CA LEU A 140 -9.12 7.15 10.59
C LEU A 140 -8.61 6.81 9.19
N SER A 141 -7.49 7.41 8.79
CA SER A 141 -6.89 7.13 7.47
C SER A 141 -5.39 6.95 7.55
N ALA A 142 -4.87 5.90 6.89
CA ALA A 142 -3.45 5.69 6.72
C ALA A 142 -3.13 4.74 5.57
N CYS A 143 -1.92 4.84 5.04
CA CYS A 143 -1.32 3.85 4.17
C CYS A 143 -0.62 2.77 4.99
N LEU A 144 -1.01 1.51 4.78
CA LEU A 144 -0.39 0.33 5.38
C LEU A 144 0.54 -0.35 4.36
N PRO A 145 1.86 -0.38 4.59
CA PRO A 145 2.79 -1.12 3.73
C PRO A 145 2.80 -2.62 4.08
N PRO A 146 3.18 -3.51 3.15
CA PRO A 146 3.36 -4.94 3.46
C PRO A 146 4.36 -5.21 4.58
N LYS A 147 5.32 -4.29 4.78
CA LYS A 147 6.31 -4.33 5.86
C LYS A 147 6.60 -2.91 6.38
N GLY A 148 6.79 -2.80 7.68
CA GLY A 148 7.18 -1.55 8.34
C GLY A 148 5.99 -0.76 8.85
N ALA A 149 6.21 0.53 9.06
CA ALA A 149 5.26 1.42 9.72
C ALA A 149 4.30 2.09 8.73
N THR A 150 3.07 2.33 9.16
CA THR A 150 2.07 3.07 8.41
C THR A 150 2.48 4.53 8.21
N SER A 151 2.00 5.12 7.12
CA SER A 151 2.32 6.48 6.72
C SER A 151 1.07 7.24 6.29
N VAL A 152 1.12 8.56 6.46
CA VAL A 152 0.06 9.48 6.00
C VAL A 152 0.60 10.57 5.09
N THR A 153 1.91 10.80 5.11
CA THR A 153 2.60 11.73 4.20
C THR A 153 3.53 10.99 3.25
N GLN A 154 3.80 11.63 2.10
CA GLN A 154 4.77 11.13 1.13
C GLN A 154 6.17 10.94 1.73
N GLN A 155 6.62 11.88 2.58
CA GLN A 155 7.94 11.76 3.20
C GLN A 155 8.03 10.53 4.12
N GLN A 156 6.99 10.27 4.92
CA GLN A 156 6.94 9.08 5.77
C GLN A 156 6.94 7.80 4.92
N TYR A 157 6.14 7.77 3.86
CA TYR A 157 6.06 6.64 2.95
C TYR A 157 7.39 6.33 2.26
N VAL A 158 8.03 7.35 1.69
CA VAL A 158 9.33 7.21 1.01
C VAL A 158 10.40 6.73 1.99
N ASN A 159 10.45 7.29 3.21
CA ASN A 159 11.37 6.84 4.24
C ASN A 159 11.12 5.37 4.63
N ASN A 160 9.86 4.98 4.80
CA ASN A 160 9.49 3.62 5.14
C ASN A 160 9.83 2.63 4.02
N ARG A 161 9.60 3.01 2.75
CA ARG A 161 9.94 2.25 1.55
C ARG A 161 11.44 1.94 1.47
N TYR A 162 12.30 2.94 1.68
CA TYR A 162 13.74 2.71 1.64
C TYR A 162 14.26 1.90 2.84
N ARG A 163 13.61 2.04 4.00
CA ARG A 163 14.02 1.34 5.22
C ARG A 163 13.61 -0.13 5.25
N TYR A 164 12.41 -0.47 4.78
CA TYR A 164 11.83 -1.82 4.92
C TYR A 164 11.46 -2.49 3.60
N GLY A 165 11.47 -1.75 2.48
CA GLY A 165 11.06 -2.26 1.17
C GLY A 165 12.13 -3.05 0.43
N TRP A 166 13.38 -3.00 0.87
CA TRP A 166 14.51 -3.75 0.30
C TRP A 166 14.65 -5.14 0.93
N SER A 167 15.05 -6.13 0.13
CA SER A 167 15.47 -7.44 0.62
C SER A 167 16.36 -8.15 -0.38
N ILE A 168 17.18 -9.10 0.07
CA ILE A 168 18.07 -9.90 -0.80
C ILE A 168 17.29 -10.63 -1.90
N PRO A 169 16.17 -11.34 -1.61
CA PRO A 169 15.38 -11.98 -2.66
C PRO A 169 14.90 -10.98 -3.71
N ARG A 170 14.44 -9.80 -3.26
CA ARG A 170 13.97 -8.75 -4.16
C ARG A 170 15.08 -8.21 -5.06
N SER A 171 16.30 -8.05 -4.55
CA SER A 171 17.45 -7.68 -5.40
C SER A 171 17.73 -8.71 -6.49
N PHE A 172 17.63 -10.01 -6.19
CA PHE A 172 17.80 -11.05 -7.20
C PHE A 172 16.72 -10.95 -8.30
N PHE A 173 15.46 -10.86 -7.89
CA PHE A 173 14.34 -10.74 -8.84
C PHE A 173 14.36 -9.42 -9.62
N TRP A 174 14.86 -8.35 -9.02
CA TRP A 174 15.11 -7.08 -9.72
C TRP A 174 16.19 -7.22 -10.79
N LEU A 175 17.29 -7.93 -10.52
CA LEU A 175 18.35 -8.18 -11.50
C LEU A 175 17.86 -8.94 -12.75
N ILE A 176 16.85 -9.81 -12.59
CA ILE A 176 16.22 -10.55 -13.70
C ILE A 176 14.94 -9.88 -14.23
N GLY A 177 14.65 -8.64 -13.82
CA GLY A 177 13.53 -7.85 -14.33
C GLY A 177 12.13 -8.34 -13.93
N GLN A 178 12.00 -9.13 -12.86
CA GLN A 178 10.71 -9.67 -12.41
C GLN A 178 9.99 -8.79 -11.38
N GLN A 179 10.71 -7.94 -10.63
CA GLN A 179 10.10 -7.01 -9.68
C GLN A 179 10.97 -5.78 -9.43
N ASP A 180 10.41 -4.74 -8.82
CA ASP A 180 11.19 -3.58 -8.39
C ASP A 180 12.12 -3.87 -7.22
N LEU A 181 13.19 -3.09 -7.12
CA LEU A 181 14.16 -3.19 -6.02
C LEU A 181 13.57 -2.87 -4.64
N PHE A 182 12.54 -2.00 -4.58
CA PHE A 182 11.90 -1.56 -3.34
C PHE A 182 10.39 -1.74 -3.38
N GLU A 183 9.83 -2.20 -2.27
CA GLU A 183 8.38 -2.30 -2.07
C GLU A 183 7.68 -0.98 -2.35
N SER A 184 6.76 -0.95 -3.32
CA SER A 184 5.97 0.23 -3.69
C SER A 184 4.48 0.06 -3.43
N ARG A 185 4.09 -1.09 -2.86
CA ARG A 185 2.70 -1.40 -2.55
C ARG A 185 2.29 -0.75 -1.23
N CYS A 186 1.07 -0.26 -1.21
CA CYS A 186 0.42 0.33 -0.06
C CYS A 186 -1.04 -0.10 -0.05
N LEU A 187 -1.56 -0.51 1.10
CA LEU A 187 -2.98 -0.65 1.33
C LEU A 187 -3.48 0.62 2.04
N TRP A 188 -3.95 1.57 1.25
CA TRP A 188 -4.54 2.77 1.82
C TRP A 188 -5.91 2.43 2.39
N THR A 189 -6.08 2.68 3.68
CA THR A 189 -7.28 2.32 4.40
C THR A 189 -7.94 3.56 4.99
N VAL A 190 -9.27 3.61 4.90
CA VAL A 190 -10.12 4.56 5.60
C VAL A 190 -11.10 3.78 6.47
N ILE A 191 -11.02 3.98 7.78
CA ILE A 191 -11.98 3.44 8.75
C ILE A 191 -12.89 4.59 9.17
N SER A 192 -14.19 4.39 9.18
CA SER A 192 -15.15 5.43 9.54
C SER A 192 -16.33 4.88 10.34
N MET A 193 -16.93 5.76 11.15
CA MET A 193 -18.15 5.47 11.89
C MET A 193 -18.99 6.73 12.09
N PRO A 194 -20.33 6.62 12.12
CA PRO A 194 -21.20 7.75 12.41
C PRO A 194 -20.98 8.27 13.83
N VAL A 195 -21.05 9.58 13.98
CA VAL A 195 -20.95 10.28 15.26
C VAL A 195 -22.10 11.25 15.37
N ASP A 196 -22.89 11.13 16.43
CA ASP A 196 -23.87 12.14 16.80
C ASP A 196 -23.16 13.20 17.65
N SER A 197 -22.66 14.24 16.98
CA SER A 197 -21.95 15.35 17.61
C SER A 197 -22.84 16.16 18.56
N TYR A 198 -24.17 16.06 18.42
CA TYR A 198 -25.14 16.72 19.29
C TYR A 198 -25.48 15.90 20.54
N ALA A 199 -25.25 14.58 20.52
CA ALA A 199 -25.56 13.70 21.65
C ALA A 199 -24.64 13.94 22.86
N SER A 200 -23.35 14.24 22.65
CA SER A 200 -22.42 14.58 23.74
C SER A 200 -21.15 15.26 23.22
N ALA A 201 -20.56 16.15 24.03
CA ALA A 201 -19.32 16.87 23.68
C ALA A 201 -18.13 15.94 23.40
N ASP A 202 -18.09 14.74 24.00
CA ASP A 202 -17.00 13.77 23.84
C ASP A 202 -17.31 12.67 22.82
N ALA A 203 -18.40 12.80 22.04
CA ALA A 203 -18.84 11.74 21.12
C ALA A 203 -17.75 11.40 20.08
N THR A 204 -17.13 12.43 19.50
CA THR A 204 -16.07 12.28 18.50
C THR A 204 -14.81 11.63 19.08
N ASP A 205 -14.38 12.02 20.28
CA ASP A 205 -13.20 11.43 20.92
C ASP A 205 -13.42 9.95 21.25
N LYS A 206 -14.62 9.59 21.75
CA LYS A 206 -14.99 8.18 21.96
C LYS A 206 -15.05 7.40 20.66
N ALA A 207 -15.49 8.01 19.57
CA ALA A 207 -15.46 7.38 18.24
C ALA A 207 -14.01 7.16 17.78
N PHE A 208 -13.12 8.15 17.95
CA PHE A 208 -11.71 8.00 17.63
C PHE A 208 -11.04 6.83 18.39
N GLU A 209 -11.32 6.65 19.68
CA GLU A 209 -10.80 5.50 20.43
C GLU A 209 -11.26 4.15 19.85
N LYS A 210 -12.50 4.07 19.35
CA LYS A 210 -13.02 2.86 18.71
C LYS A 210 -12.39 2.63 17.35
N LEU A 211 -12.20 3.68 16.55
CA LEU A 211 -11.50 3.62 15.27
C LEU A 211 -10.06 3.16 15.45
N GLU A 212 -9.36 3.63 16.48
CA GLU A 212 -8.00 3.19 16.81
C GLU A 212 -7.95 1.70 17.17
N LYS A 213 -8.86 1.20 18.00
CA LYS A 213 -8.94 -0.23 18.33
C LYS A 213 -9.21 -1.10 17.09
N ALA A 214 -10.11 -0.64 16.21
CA ALA A 214 -10.37 -1.31 14.95
C ALA A 214 -9.13 -1.28 14.03
N TRP A 215 -8.44 -0.14 13.97
CA TRP A 215 -7.20 0.03 13.20
C TRP A 215 -6.10 -0.89 13.67
N PHE A 216 -5.92 -1.11 14.97
CA PHE A 216 -4.88 -2.01 15.46
C PHE A 216 -5.18 -3.47 15.09
N SER A 217 -6.45 -3.88 15.14
CA SER A 217 -6.87 -5.20 14.68
C SER A 217 -6.63 -5.36 13.17
N TRP A 218 -6.99 -4.34 12.39
CA TRP A 218 -6.77 -4.28 10.96
C TRP A 218 -5.28 -4.37 10.61
N PHE A 219 -4.45 -3.57 11.28
CA PHE A 219 -3.01 -3.55 11.07
C PHE A 219 -2.36 -4.90 11.37
N ASP A 220 -2.65 -5.49 12.54
CA ASP A 220 -2.10 -6.79 12.95
C ASP A 220 -2.47 -7.91 11.96
N TRP A 221 -3.71 -7.91 11.47
CA TRP A 221 -4.16 -8.89 10.48
C TRP A 221 -3.37 -8.80 9.17
N TRP A 222 -3.19 -7.59 8.63
CA TRP A 222 -2.46 -7.39 7.37
C TRP A 222 -0.95 -7.58 7.50
N GLN A 223 -0.36 -7.34 8.68
CA GLN A 223 1.05 -7.70 8.91
C GLN A 223 1.26 -9.22 8.92
N LYS A 224 0.27 -9.99 9.37
CA LYS A 224 0.31 -11.46 9.36
C LYS A 224 -0.11 -12.08 8.02
N ASN A 225 -0.95 -11.37 7.27
CA ASN A 225 -1.47 -11.79 5.97
C ASN A 225 -1.20 -10.71 4.91
N PRO A 226 0.06 -10.51 4.49
CA PRO A 226 0.39 -9.44 3.56
C PRO A 226 -0.41 -9.58 2.26
N PHE A 227 -0.96 -8.46 1.78
CA PHE A 227 -1.66 -8.42 0.50
C PHE A 227 -0.72 -8.75 -0.67
N PRO A 228 -1.26 -9.36 -1.74
CA PRO A 228 -0.49 -9.77 -2.92
C PRO A 228 0.13 -8.59 -3.67
#